data_AF-A0A4R9GI86-F1
#
_entry.id   AF-A0A4R9GI86-F1
#
_cell.length_a   1.000
_cell.length_b   1.000
_cell.length_c   1.000
_cell.angle_alpha   90.00
_cell.angle_beta   90.00
_cell.angle_gamma   90.00
#
_symmetry.space_group_name_H-M   'P 1'
#
loop_
_entity.id
_entity.type
_entity.pdbx_description
1 polymer ?
#
loop_
_entity_poly.entity_id
_entity_poly.type
_entity_poly.pdbx_seq_one_letter_code
_entity_poly.pdbx_strand_id
1 'polypeptide(L)'
;MKTSKSNVLTGKKCGSCGFETAESVSTCILCGSDTWKESIFSGKGKIDTYTVVQVGFGHLASKAPYVLVVVDLQEGAKALGILEGEFEGRPITESVRIDLPVQFDRLEEKTGPIFKPDVSVTKNSFASESERGKMES
;
A
#
# COMPACT_ATOMS: atom_id res chain seq x y z
N MET A 1 1.48 27.37 3.84
CA MET A 1 2.14 26.07 4.06
C MET A 1 2.07 25.32 2.73
N LYS A 2 3.18 25.18 2.01
CA LYS A 2 3.19 24.61 0.65
C LYS A 2 3.21 23.08 0.76
N THR A 3 2.07 22.43 0.64
CA THR A 3 1.97 20.98 0.44
C THR A 3 2.47 20.67 -0.97
N SER A 4 3.72 20.22 -1.12
CA SER A 4 4.13 19.56 -2.36
C SER A 4 3.48 18.18 -2.39
N LYS A 5 2.30 18.09 -3.02
CA LYS A 5 1.66 16.82 -3.33
C LYS A 5 2.53 16.03 -4.31
N SER A 6 3.41 15.18 -3.79
CA SER A 6 4.00 14.11 -4.58
C SER A 6 2.93 13.01 -4.70
N ASN A 7 2.25 12.96 -5.84
CA ASN A 7 1.26 11.91 -6.17
C ASN A 7 1.90 10.65 -6.73
N VAL A 8 3.23 10.53 -6.63
CA VAL A 8 3.99 9.44 -7.22
C VAL A 8 4.75 8.73 -6.10
N LEU A 9 4.60 7.41 -6.04
CA LEU A 9 5.39 6.57 -5.17
C LEU A 9 6.66 6.18 -5.92
N THR A 10 7.81 6.65 -5.43
CA THR A 10 9.11 6.37 -6.03
C THR A 10 9.91 5.39 -5.18
N GLY A 11 10.88 4.75 -5.82
CA GLY A 11 11.83 3.87 -5.18
C GLY A 11 13.09 3.72 -6.00
N LYS A 12 13.80 2.63 -5.78
CA LYS A 12 15.03 2.31 -6.50
C LYS A 12 15.02 0.88 -6.98
N LYS A 13 15.59 0.67 -8.16
CA LYS A 13 15.91 -0.63 -8.74
C LYS A 13 17.42 -0.83 -8.76
N CYS A 14 17.88 -1.94 -8.22
CA CYS A 14 19.29 -2.30 -8.24
C CYS A 14 19.75 -2.53 -9.68
N GLY A 15 20.80 -1.84 -10.10
CA GLY A 15 21.36 -1.96 -11.44
C GLY A 15 22.04 -3.32 -11.71
N SER A 16 22.37 -4.06 -10.65
CA SER A 16 23.10 -5.35 -10.76
C SER A 16 22.17 -6.57 -10.73
N CYS A 17 21.21 -6.63 -9.81
CA CYS A 17 20.33 -7.80 -9.64
C CYS A 17 18.85 -7.52 -9.94
N GLY A 18 18.47 -6.26 -10.18
CA GLY A 18 17.09 -5.88 -10.48
C GLY A 18 16.16 -5.80 -9.26
N PHE A 19 16.64 -6.05 -8.03
CA PHE A 19 15.87 -5.88 -6.80
C PHE A 19 15.27 -4.47 -6.69
N GLU A 20 13.99 -4.37 -6.33
CA GLU A 20 13.28 -3.11 -6.16
C GLU A 20 12.95 -2.84 -4.69
N THR A 21 13.11 -1.59 -4.26
CA THR A 21 12.77 -1.17 -2.89
C THR A 21 12.22 0.25 -2.89
N ALA A 22 11.21 0.48 -2.04
CA ALA A 22 10.70 1.81 -1.72
C ALA A 22 11.48 2.48 -0.58
N GLU A 23 12.39 1.77 0.07
CA GLU A 23 13.16 2.27 1.20
C GLU A 23 14.42 3.03 0.77
N SER A 24 14.84 3.97 1.61
CA SER A 24 16.12 4.66 1.45
C SER A 24 17.27 3.80 1.97
N VAL A 25 17.81 2.97 1.07
CA VAL A 25 19.01 2.16 1.33
C VAL A 25 20.21 2.68 0.54
N SER A 26 21.42 2.50 1.09
CA SER A 26 22.70 2.82 0.44
C SER A 26 23.21 1.66 -0.41
N THR A 27 23.07 0.41 0.06
CA THR A 27 23.49 -0.81 -0.64
C THR A 27 22.33 -1.78 -0.80
N CYS A 28 22.37 -2.59 -1.86
CA CYS A 28 21.35 -3.58 -2.15
C CYS A 28 21.40 -4.71 -1.12
N ILE A 29 20.30 -4.91 -0.39
CA ILE A 29 20.20 -5.96 0.64
C ILE A 29 20.29 -7.39 0.08
N LEU A 30 20.08 -7.58 -1.22
CA LEU A 30 20.16 -8.90 -1.85
C LEU A 30 21.54 -9.23 -2.42
N CYS A 31 22.25 -8.26 -3.01
CA CYS A 31 23.51 -8.53 -3.72
C CYS A 31 24.71 -7.67 -3.29
N GLY A 32 24.52 -6.71 -2.38
CA GLY A 32 25.57 -5.81 -1.87
C GLY A 32 25.99 -4.66 -2.80
N SER A 33 25.48 -4.61 -4.04
CA SER A 33 25.76 -3.53 -4.99
C SER A 33 25.28 -2.17 -4.49
N ASP A 34 26.03 -1.11 -4.80
CA ASP A 34 25.68 0.30 -4.58
C ASP A 34 25.08 0.97 -5.83
N THR A 35 24.92 0.21 -6.93
CA THR A 35 24.39 0.72 -8.18
C THR A 35 22.86 0.72 -8.15
N TRP A 36 22.28 1.91 -8.24
CA TRP A 36 20.83 2.13 -8.20
C TRP A 36 20.34 2.95 -9.40
N LYS A 37 19.11 2.67 -9.82
CA LYS A 37 18.32 3.50 -10.74
C LYS A 37 17.02 3.89 -10.05
N GLU A 38 16.52 5.10 -10.31
CA GLU A 38 15.21 5.52 -9.83
C GLU A 38 14.12 4.64 -10.47
N SER A 39 13.12 4.26 -9.68
CA SER A 39 11.93 3.52 -10.12
C SER A 39 10.69 4.31 -9.73
N ILE A 40 9.70 4.33 -10.62
CA ILE A 40 8.38 4.89 -10.35
C ILE A 40 7.42 3.70 -10.24
N PHE A 41 6.81 3.55 -9.08
CA PHE A 41 5.83 2.49 -8.85
C PHE A 41 4.45 2.94 -9.32
N SER A 42 3.65 1.98 -9.80
CA SER A 42 2.24 2.15 -10.11
C SER A 42 1.41 2.61 -8.90
N GLY A 43 1.93 2.36 -7.69
CA GLY A 43 1.25 2.59 -6.42
C GLY A 43 0.20 1.53 -6.12
N LYS A 44 0.02 0.52 -6.97
CA LYS A 44 -0.91 -0.60 -6.76
C LYS A 44 -0.22 -1.70 -5.98
N GLY A 45 -0.97 -2.32 -5.08
CA GLY A 45 -0.48 -3.46 -4.33
C GLY A 45 -1.57 -4.16 -3.55
N LYS A 46 -1.14 -5.05 -2.67
CA LYS A 46 -2.00 -5.74 -1.70
C LYS A 46 -1.39 -5.64 -0.31
N ILE A 47 -2.23 -5.72 0.72
CA ILE A 47 -1.77 -5.78 2.10
C ILE A 47 -1.07 -7.12 2.35
N ASP A 48 0.23 -7.06 2.63
CA ASP A 48 1.04 -8.21 3.04
C ASP A 48 0.83 -8.51 4.52
N THR A 49 0.89 -7.46 5.35
CA THR A 49 0.57 -7.51 6.77
C THR A 49 0.08 -6.16 7.27
N TYR A 50 -0.63 -6.15 8.39
CA TYR A 50 -1.14 -4.94 9.00
C TYR A 50 -1.22 -5.04 10.52
N THR A 51 -1.33 -3.87 11.16
CA THR A 51 -1.75 -3.77 12.56
C THR A 51 -2.65 -2.56 12.76
N VAL A 52 -3.66 -2.70 13.62
CA VAL A 52 -4.51 -1.58 14.03
C VAL A 52 -3.93 -1.00 15.31
N VAL A 53 -3.31 0.17 15.19
CA VAL A 53 -2.72 0.86 16.32
C VAL A 53 -3.81 1.64 17.05
N GLN A 54 -4.25 1.10 18.19
CA GLN A 54 -5.32 1.66 19.00
C GLN A 54 -4.91 2.96 19.70
N VAL A 55 -3.64 3.06 20.12
CA VAL A 55 -3.09 4.23 20.80
C VAL A 55 -1.82 4.65 20.07
N GLY A 56 -1.87 5.80 19.40
CA GLY A 56 -0.74 6.36 18.67
C GLY A 56 0.23 7.10 19.60
N PHE A 57 1.45 7.32 19.11
CA PHE A 57 2.47 8.12 19.79
C PHE A 57 3.04 9.18 18.86
N GLY A 58 3.66 10.21 19.44
CA GLY A 58 4.30 11.29 18.67
C GLY A 58 3.33 11.97 17.71
N HIS A 59 3.78 12.19 16.46
CA HIS A 59 2.98 12.86 15.42
C HIS A 59 1.80 12.01 14.90
N LEU A 60 1.73 10.73 15.26
CA LEU A 60 0.65 9.81 14.92
C LEU A 60 -0.43 9.70 16.00
N ALA A 61 -0.23 10.30 17.17
CA ALA A 61 -1.17 10.22 18.29
C ALA A 61 -2.58 10.73 17.91
N SER A 62 -2.67 11.81 17.14
CA SER A 62 -3.94 12.39 16.70
C SER A 62 -4.65 11.59 15.59
N LYS A 63 -4.00 10.57 15.02
CA LYS A 63 -4.60 9.67 14.02
C LYS A 63 -5.16 8.38 14.64
N ALA A 64 -4.98 8.15 15.94
CA ALA A 64 -5.43 6.92 16.57
C ALA A 64 -6.98 6.85 16.65
N PRO A 65 -7.60 5.68 16.40
CA PRO A 65 -6.97 4.45 15.89
C PRO A 65 -6.62 4.55 14.40
N TYR A 66 -5.47 3.98 14.01
CA TYR A 66 -5.04 3.92 12.60
C TYR A 66 -4.56 2.54 12.19
N VAL A 67 -4.55 2.28 10.89
CA VAL A 67 -4.08 1.02 10.31
C VAL A 67 -2.69 1.23 9.70
N LEU A 68 -1.67 0.63 10.31
CA LEU A 68 -0.33 0.55 9.76
C LEU A 68 -0.26 -0.69 8.85
N VAL A 69 0.22 -0.52 7.63
CA VAL A 69 0.27 -1.58 6.62
C VAL A 69 1.66 -1.73 6.02
N VAL A 70 2.02 -2.97 5.72
CA VAL A 70 3.04 -3.30 4.72
C VAL A 70 2.30 -3.70 3.46
N VAL A 71 2.56 -2.98 2.37
CA VAL A 71 1.98 -3.24 1.05
C VAL A 71 3.00 -3.94 0.19
N ASP A 72 2.61 -5.08 -0.38
CA ASP A 72 3.34 -5.73 -1.48
C ASP A 72 2.91 -5.05 -2.78
N LEU A 73 3.81 -4.24 -3.35
CA LEU A 73 3.56 -3.50 -4.59
C LEU A 73 3.64 -4.46 -5.78
N GLN A 74 2.96 -4.12 -6.88
CA GLN A 74 2.96 -4.95 -8.10
C GLN A 74 4.37 -5.18 -8.67
N GLU A 75 5.29 -4.24 -8.44
CA GLU A 75 6.68 -4.32 -8.87
C GLU A 75 7.55 -5.21 -7.96
N GLY A 76 6.99 -5.76 -6.88
CA GLY A 76 7.66 -6.67 -5.94
C GLY A 76 8.40 -5.98 -4.79
N ALA A 77 8.33 -4.64 -4.71
CA ALA A 77 8.83 -3.89 -3.57
C ALA A 77 7.81 -3.87 -2.43
N LYS A 78 8.29 -3.89 -1.18
CA LYS A 78 7.44 -3.67 -0.01
C LYS A 78 7.46 -2.20 0.40
N ALA A 79 6.30 -1.67 0.79
CA ALA A 79 6.16 -0.29 1.27
C ALA A 79 5.40 -0.26 2.59
N LEU A 80 6.01 0.35 3.62
CA LEU A 80 5.35 0.66 4.88
C LEU A 80 4.54 1.95 4.72
N GLY A 81 3.30 1.97 5.22
CA GLY A 81 2.45 3.16 5.17
C GLY A 81 1.22 3.07 6.06
N ILE A 82 0.36 4.09 5.97
CA ILE A 82 -0.93 4.13 6.64
C ILE A 82 -2.03 3.86 5.63
N LEU A 83 -2.98 3.01 6.00
CA LEU A 83 -4.19 2.79 5.21
C LEU A 83 -5.35 3.62 5.78
N GLU A 84 -5.96 4.44 4.93
CA GLU A 84 -7.08 5.31 5.28
C GLU A 84 -8.32 4.99 4.43
N GLY A 85 -9.49 5.36 4.94
CA GLY A 85 -10.76 5.27 4.23
C GLY A 85 -11.67 4.15 4.72
N GLU A 86 -12.50 3.65 3.82
CA GLU A 86 -13.53 2.65 4.08
C GLU A 86 -13.46 1.55 3.04
N PHE A 87 -13.81 0.34 3.44
CA PHE A 87 -13.93 -0.82 2.57
C PHE A 87 -15.21 -1.58 2.90
N GLU A 88 -15.98 -1.92 1.86
CA GLU A 88 -17.29 -2.59 2.01
C GLU A 88 -18.25 -1.84 2.98
N GLY A 89 -18.22 -0.50 2.95
CA GLY A 89 -19.08 0.36 3.78
C GLY A 89 -18.70 0.41 5.26
N ARG A 90 -17.52 -0.10 5.63
CA ARG A 90 -17.00 -0.08 7.01
C ARG A 90 -15.67 0.67 7.10
N PRO A 91 -15.40 1.38 8.21
CA PRO A 91 -14.11 2.01 8.46
C PRO A 91 -12.97 1.00 8.34
N ILE A 92 -11.83 1.43 7.78
CA ILE A 92 -10.73 0.50 7.52
C ILE A 92 -10.15 -0.14 8.78
N THR A 93 -10.31 0.50 9.94
CA THR A 93 -9.95 -0.07 11.25
C THR A 93 -10.71 -1.35 11.59
N GLU A 94 -11.83 -1.62 10.93
CA GLU A 94 -12.69 -2.80 11.13
C GLU A 94 -12.74 -3.74 9.92
N SER A 95 -12.39 -3.24 8.73
CA SER A 95 -12.50 -3.98 7.46
C SER A 95 -11.17 -4.35 6.82
N VAL A 96 -10.04 -3.88 7.35
CA VAL A 96 -8.70 -4.25 6.88
C VAL A 96 -8.49 -5.77 6.97
N ARG A 97 -7.86 -6.34 5.94
CA ARG A 97 -7.47 -7.74 5.86
C ARG A 97 -6.25 -7.93 4.98
N ILE A 98 -5.52 -9.02 5.19
CA ILE A 98 -4.45 -9.47 4.28
C ILE A 98 -5.06 -9.67 2.88
N ASP A 99 -4.25 -9.43 1.85
CA ASP A 99 -4.61 -9.47 0.43
C ASP A 99 -5.60 -8.41 -0.06
N LEU A 100 -6.04 -7.48 0.82
CA LEU A 100 -6.87 -6.35 0.41
C LEU A 100 -6.15 -5.53 -0.66
N PRO A 101 -6.73 -5.34 -1.86
CA PRO A 101 -6.15 -4.49 -2.88
C PRO A 101 -6.13 -3.03 -2.44
N VAL A 102 -4.99 -2.37 -2.63
CA VAL A 102 -4.79 -0.97 -2.23
C VAL A 102 -4.09 -0.19 -3.32
N GLN A 103 -4.29 1.12 -3.29
CA GLN A 103 -3.67 2.09 -4.18
C GLN A 103 -3.05 3.22 -3.34
N PHE A 104 -1.84 3.61 -3.69
CA PHE A 104 -1.18 4.79 -3.15
C PHE A 104 -1.99 6.05 -3.45
N ASP A 105 -2.20 6.88 -2.44
CA ASP A 105 -2.95 8.13 -2.52
C ASP A 105 -2.01 9.34 -2.49
N ARG A 106 -1.14 9.42 -1.48
CA ARG A 106 -0.26 10.58 -1.25
C ARG A 106 0.90 10.25 -0.31
N LEU A 107 1.94 11.08 -0.36
CA LEU A 107 3.01 11.08 0.64
C LEU A 107 2.76 12.18 1.68
N GLU A 108 2.79 11.84 2.96
CA GLU A 108 2.78 12.79 4.07
C GLU A 108 4.16 12.88 4.72
N GLU A 109 4.64 14.11 4.99
CA GLU A 109 6.01 14.37 5.45
C GLU A 109 6.38 13.63 6.74
N LYS A 110 5.44 13.52 7.69
CA LYS A 110 5.70 12.88 9.00
C LYS A 110 5.28 11.42 9.03
N THR A 111 4.24 11.09 8.29
CA THR A 111 3.55 9.79 8.34
C THR A 111 4.07 8.81 7.29
N GLY A 112 4.69 9.31 6.22
CA GLY A 112 5.07 8.51 5.07
C GLY A 112 3.91 8.27 4.09
N PRO A 113 3.96 7.16 3.33
CA PRO A 113 2.96 6.83 2.32
C PRO A 113 1.57 6.61 2.92
N ILE A 114 0.55 7.18 2.28
CA ILE A 114 -0.85 6.92 2.56
C ILE A 114 -1.43 6.09 1.41
N PHE A 115 -2.10 5.00 1.76
CA PHE A 115 -2.82 4.11 0.85
C PHE A 115 -4.32 4.19 1.10
N LYS A 116 -5.11 3.79 0.11
CA LYS A 116 -6.56 3.59 0.20
C LYS A 116 -6.95 2.24 -0.44
N PRO A 117 -8.07 1.63 -0.03
CA PRO A 117 -8.61 0.45 -0.71
C PRO A 117 -8.85 0.72 -2.20
N ASP A 118 -8.44 -0.21 -3.06
CA ASP A 118 -8.70 -0.13 -4.50
C ASP A 118 -10.10 -0.65 -4.81
N VAL A 119 -11.07 0.26 -4.79
CA VAL A 119 -12.49 0.01 -5.07
C VAL A 119 -12.78 -0.34 -6.54
N SER A 120 -11.78 -0.30 -7.43
CA SER A 120 -11.97 -0.74 -8.82
C SER A 120 -12.05 -2.28 -8.93
N VAL A 121 -11.46 -3.00 -7.98
CA VAL A 121 -11.41 -4.47 -7.97
C VAL A 121 -12.72 -5.09 -7.44
N THR A 122 -13.45 -4.39 -6.58
CA THR A 122 -14.71 -4.89 -5.97
C THR A 122 -15.90 -4.94 -6.92
N LYS A 123 -15.91 -4.15 -8.00
CA LYS A 123 -16.98 -4.24 -9.01
C LYS A 123 -16.92 -5.54 -9.83
N ASN A 124 -15.74 -6.16 -9.92
CA ASN A 124 -15.54 -7.34 -10.76
C ASN A 124 -15.79 -8.67 -10.03
N SER A 125 -15.74 -8.70 -8.69
CA SER A 125 -15.98 -9.90 -7.89
C SER A 125 -17.47 -10.17 -7.66
N PHE A 126 -18.32 -9.14 -7.65
CA PHE A 126 -19.78 -9.32 -7.60
C PHE A 126 -20.39 -9.82 -8.92
N ALA A 127 -19.68 -9.69 -10.05
CA ALA A 127 -20.18 -10.15 -11.34
C ALA A 127 -20.08 -11.68 -11.50
N SER A 128 -19.08 -12.33 -10.90
CA SER A 128 -18.81 -13.77 -11.09
C SER A 128 -19.62 -14.71 -10.20
N GLU A 129 -20.27 -14.21 -9.14
CA GLU A 129 -21.15 -15.01 -8.27
C GLU A 129 -22.61 -15.02 -8.72
N SER A 130 -23.03 -14.08 -9.57
CA SER A 130 -24.42 -14.01 -10.07
C SER A 130 -24.75 -15.03 -11.18
N GLU A 131 -23.73 -15.65 -11.78
CA GLU A 131 -23.91 -16.57 -12.92
C GLU A 131 -24.00 -18.05 -12.52
N ARG A 132 -23.58 -18.44 -11.31
CA ARG A 132 -23.67 -19.85 -10.85
C ARG A 132 -25.05 -20.26 -10.33
N GLY A 133 -25.97 -19.32 -10.13
CA GLY A 133 -27.32 -19.58 -9.60
C GLY A 133 -28.40 -19.86 -10.66
N LYS A 134 -28.08 -19.97 -11.95
CA LYS A 134 -29.07 -20.09 -13.05
C LYS A 134 -29.03 -21.42 -13.82
N MET A 135 -28.38 -22.45 -13.31
CA MET A 135 -28.32 -23.79 -13.94
C MET A 135 -28.90 -24.89 -13.04
N GLU A 136 -30.02 -24.64 -12.36
CA GLU A 136 -30.86 -25.71 -11.80
C GLU A 136 -32.33 -25.31 -11.93
N SER A 137 -32.91 -25.62 -13.10
CA SER A 137 -34.35 -25.65 -13.35
C SER A 137 -34.65 -26.51 -14.57
#